data_AF-A0A6A2ZGZ7-F1
#
_entry.id   AF-A0A6A2ZGZ7-F1
#
_cell.length_a   1.000
_cell.length_b   1.000
_cell.length_c   1.000
_cell.angle_alpha   90.00
_cell.angle_beta   90.00
_cell.angle_gamma   90.00
#
_symmetry.space_group_name_H-M   'P 1'
#
loop_
_entity.id
_entity.type
_entity.pdbx_description
1 polymer ?
#
loop_
_entity_poly.entity_id
_entity_poly.type
_entity_poly.pdbx_seq_one_letter_code
_entity_poly.pdbx_strand_id
1 'polypeptide(L)'
;MRKRTLYAWGVAIVCFLVLMIVTPAIPQSQEYHDFADQLDFFGIPNTLNVVSNFPFLVIGVIGLVLCFYKDYFKFSLQGELWGWTCFFIGVAAVGVGSSYYHLDPDDARLVWDRLPMTIAFTSIVAIFIIERIDEQKGTVSIIPLLLAGVISILFFDDLRLYGVVQFVPCIAIPLMAILLPPMYTHSAYWLWAAGFYLLAKIEEAMDKVIYKWTHHVVSGHTLKHLCAAMVPVFLTLMLAKRTIETNRISLLKTWKVSWTEVNGNGCQVESREYAYTSVQSEDSHSR
;
A
#
# COMPACT_ATOMS: atom_id res chain seq x y z
N MET A 1 -31.44 2.80 0.98
CA MET A 1 -29.96 2.92 0.88
C MET A 1 -29.41 2.39 -0.46
N ARG A 2 -29.73 1.16 -0.89
CA ARG A 2 -29.21 0.52 -2.12
C ARG A 2 -29.31 1.36 -3.41
N LYS A 3 -30.43 2.05 -3.66
CA LYS A 3 -30.61 2.92 -4.85
C LYS A 3 -29.68 4.15 -4.83
N ARG A 4 -29.53 4.82 -3.69
CA ARG A 4 -28.62 5.99 -3.54
C ARG A 4 -27.16 5.60 -3.76
N THR A 5 -26.75 4.44 -3.25
CA THR A 5 -25.40 3.90 -3.48
C THR A 5 -25.19 3.58 -4.96
N LEU A 6 -26.15 2.97 -5.64
CA LEU A 6 -26.07 2.72 -7.10
C LEU A 6 -25.95 4.00 -7.91
N TYR A 7 -26.73 5.05 -7.58
CA TYR A 7 -26.60 6.35 -8.24
C TYR A 7 -25.24 6.99 -7.99
N ALA A 8 -24.72 6.93 -6.76
CA ALA A 8 -23.38 7.44 -6.45
C ALA A 8 -22.27 6.72 -7.22
N TRP A 9 -22.35 5.39 -7.33
CA TRP A 9 -21.42 4.62 -8.18
C TRP A 9 -21.57 4.97 -9.66
N GLY A 10 -22.80 5.11 -10.17
CA GLY A 10 -23.06 5.53 -11.54
C GLY A 10 -22.47 6.90 -11.85
N VAL A 11 -22.67 7.88 -10.96
CA VAL A 11 -22.08 9.22 -11.09
C VAL A 11 -20.55 9.15 -11.04
N ALA A 12 -19.97 8.39 -10.10
CA ALA A 12 -18.51 8.24 -10.00
C ALA A 12 -17.90 7.63 -11.27
N ILE A 13 -18.54 6.60 -11.84
CA ILE A 13 -18.10 5.96 -13.09
C ILE A 13 -18.20 6.95 -14.25
N VAL A 14 -19.32 7.66 -14.38
CA VAL A 14 -19.49 8.67 -15.44
C VAL A 14 -18.46 9.78 -15.31
N CYS A 15 -18.23 10.31 -14.11
CA CYS A 15 -17.20 11.32 -13.85
C CYS A 15 -15.80 10.80 -14.21
N PHE A 16 -15.47 9.56 -13.83
CA PHE A 16 -14.20 8.94 -14.18
C PHE A 16 -14.03 8.80 -15.70
N LEU A 17 -15.05 8.32 -16.41
CA LEU A 17 -15.02 8.20 -17.87
C LEU A 17 -14.88 9.56 -18.55
N VAL A 18 -15.62 10.57 -18.10
CA VAL A 18 -15.49 11.95 -18.61
C VAL A 18 -14.08 12.48 -18.38
N LEU A 19 -13.49 12.27 -17.20
CA LEU A 19 -12.11 12.67 -16.93
C LEU A 19 -11.12 11.97 -17.85
N MET A 20 -11.30 10.67 -18.11
CA MET A 20 -10.47 9.90 -19.06
C MET A 20 -10.68 10.31 -20.52
N ILE A 21 -11.79 10.93 -20.88
CA ILE A 21 -12.01 11.46 -22.23
C ILE A 21 -11.45 12.88 -22.37
N VAL A 22 -11.59 13.71 -21.34
CA VAL A 22 -11.23 15.14 -21.38
C VAL A 22 -9.74 15.36 -21.12
N THR A 23 -9.10 14.53 -20.30
CA THR A 23 -7.65 14.62 -20.09
C THR A 23 -6.90 14.04 -21.29
N PRO A 24 -5.80 14.65 -21.75
CA PRO A 24 -4.98 14.05 -22.79
C PRO A 24 -4.33 12.76 -22.27
N ALA A 25 -4.10 11.79 -23.16
CA ALA A 25 -3.33 10.60 -22.85
C ALA A 25 -1.94 10.99 -22.32
N ILE A 26 -1.44 10.25 -21.33
CA ILE A 26 -0.10 10.47 -20.78
C ILE A 26 0.82 9.42 -21.38
N PRO A 27 1.65 9.77 -22.39
CA PRO A 27 2.53 8.80 -23.02
C PRO A 27 3.66 8.38 -22.08
N GLN A 28 4.19 7.19 -22.32
CA GLN A 28 5.41 6.72 -21.68
C GLN A 28 6.62 7.50 -22.23
N SER A 29 7.19 8.38 -21.42
CA SER A 29 8.41 9.12 -21.78
C SER A 29 9.61 8.17 -21.85
N GLN A 30 10.41 8.29 -22.90
CA GLN A 30 11.66 7.53 -23.03
C GLN A 30 12.75 8.02 -22.06
N GLU A 31 12.65 9.28 -21.60
CA GLU A 31 13.53 9.80 -20.54
C GLU A 31 13.32 9.07 -19.21
N TYR A 32 12.21 8.33 -19.05
CA TYR A 32 11.96 7.49 -17.88
C TYR A 32 13.00 6.37 -17.69
N HIS A 33 13.69 5.98 -18.77
CA HIS A 33 14.73 4.96 -18.77
C HIS A 33 16.13 5.54 -18.48
N ASP A 34 16.29 6.86 -18.50
CA ASP A 34 17.57 7.56 -18.34
C ASP A 34 17.90 7.81 -16.86
N PHE A 35 18.29 6.73 -16.17
CA PHE A 35 18.67 6.75 -14.76
C PHE A 35 20.02 7.43 -14.53
N ALA A 36 20.17 8.10 -13.38
CA ALA A 36 21.41 8.76 -12.99
C ALA A 36 22.56 7.77 -12.72
N ASP A 37 22.25 6.65 -12.08
CA ASP A 37 23.19 5.56 -11.87
C ASP A 37 23.34 4.75 -13.16
N GLN A 38 24.55 4.78 -13.72
CA GLN A 38 25.01 4.02 -14.88
C GLN A 38 26.27 3.21 -14.53
N LEU A 39 26.50 2.95 -13.23
CA LEU A 39 27.65 2.19 -12.76
C LEU A 39 27.56 0.74 -13.26
N ASP A 40 28.67 0.25 -13.81
CA ASP A 40 28.89 -1.16 -14.09
C ASP A 40 29.88 -1.70 -13.07
N PHE A 41 29.41 -2.65 -12.27
CA PHE A 41 30.21 -3.32 -11.26
C PHE A 41 29.96 -4.83 -11.33
N PHE A 42 31.06 -5.59 -11.42
CA PHE A 42 31.04 -7.05 -11.65
C PHE A 42 30.23 -7.50 -12.88
N GLY A 43 30.13 -6.66 -13.92
CA GLY A 43 29.40 -6.97 -15.15
C GLY A 43 27.89 -6.84 -15.02
N ILE A 44 27.41 -6.14 -13.99
CA ILE A 44 26.00 -5.80 -13.80
C ILE A 44 25.83 -4.32 -14.16
N PRO A 45 25.21 -3.96 -15.30
CA PRO A 45 24.90 -2.58 -15.62
C PRO A 45 23.89 -2.00 -14.61
N ASN A 46 23.94 -0.69 -14.38
CA ASN A 46 23.09 0.03 -13.43
C ASN A 46 23.08 -0.65 -12.06
N THR A 47 24.26 -1.07 -11.56
CA THR A 47 24.37 -2.06 -10.49
C THR A 47 23.54 -1.71 -9.26
N LEU A 48 23.53 -0.46 -8.81
CA LEU A 48 22.83 -0.10 -7.58
C LEU A 48 21.32 -0.10 -7.81
N ASN A 49 20.83 0.29 -8.98
CA ASN A 49 19.41 0.15 -9.33
C ASN A 49 18.98 -1.33 -9.39
N VAL A 50 19.84 -2.24 -9.87
CA VAL A 50 19.55 -3.69 -9.90
C VAL A 50 19.57 -4.30 -8.50
N VAL A 51 20.62 -4.05 -7.71
CA VAL A 51 20.84 -4.69 -6.40
C VAL A 51 19.92 -4.14 -5.32
N SER A 52 19.56 -2.86 -5.38
CA SER A 52 18.64 -2.24 -4.41
C SER A 52 17.22 -2.79 -4.43
N ASN A 53 16.89 -3.65 -5.41
CA ASN A 53 15.63 -4.40 -5.47
C ASN A 53 15.64 -5.70 -4.64
N PHE A 54 16.81 -6.20 -4.25
CA PHE A 54 16.94 -7.43 -3.45
C PHE A 54 16.13 -7.40 -2.13
N PRO A 55 16.05 -6.27 -1.38
CA PRO A 55 15.21 -6.20 -0.19
C PRO A 55 13.73 -6.52 -0.44
N PHE A 56 13.15 -6.16 -1.60
CA PHE A 56 11.78 -6.54 -1.95
C PHE A 56 11.63 -8.05 -2.05
N LEU A 57 12.57 -8.73 -2.71
CA LEU A 57 12.54 -10.19 -2.83
C LEU A 57 12.60 -10.85 -1.45
N VAL A 58 13.52 -10.41 -0.60
CA VAL A 58 13.71 -10.95 0.75
C VAL A 58 12.43 -10.79 1.58
N ILE A 59 11.90 -9.56 1.68
CA ILE A 59 10.73 -9.30 2.52
C ILE A 59 9.45 -9.92 1.94
N GLY A 60 9.33 -9.97 0.61
CA GLY A 60 8.23 -10.65 -0.08
C GLY A 60 8.20 -12.14 0.23
N VAL A 61 9.34 -12.82 0.16
CA VAL A 61 9.44 -14.26 0.50
C VAL A 61 9.19 -14.49 1.99
N ILE A 62 9.79 -13.68 2.88
CA ILE A 62 9.57 -13.80 4.33
C ILE A 62 8.09 -13.64 4.65
N GLY A 63 7.44 -12.59 4.14
CA GLY A 63 6.03 -12.33 4.36
C GLY A 63 5.16 -13.48 3.83
N LEU A 64 5.46 -13.98 2.64
CA LEU A 64 4.74 -15.11 2.05
C LEU A 64 4.86 -16.38 2.91
N VAL A 65 6.05 -16.71 3.39
CA VAL A 65 6.25 -17.86 4.30
C VAL A 65 5.46 -17.67 5.60
N LEU A 66 5.52 -16.47 6.18
CA LEU A 66 4.82 -16.16 7.43
C LEU A 66 3.30 -16.16 7.29
N CYS A 67 2.75 -15.89 6.10
CA CYS A 67 1.31 -16.04 5.83
C CYS A 67 0.80 -17.47 6.07
N PHE A 68 1.64 -18.48 5.84
CA PHE A 68 1.26 -19.89 5.95
C PHE A 68 1.90 -20.61 7.15
N TYR A 69 2.82 -19.96 7.88
CA TYR A 69 3.52 -20.56 9.00
C TYR A 69 2.70 -20.45 10.30
N LYS A 70 2.15 -21.57 10.78
CA LYS A 70 1.56 -21.75 12.13
C LYS A 70 0.64 -20.59 12.59
N ASP A 71 -0.15 -20.03 11.67
CA ASP A 71 -1.03 -18.87 11.92
C ASP A 71 -0.31 -17.66 12.55
N TYR A 72 0.94 -17.42 12.14
CA TYR A 72 1.81 -16.40 12.75
C TYR A 72 1.22 -14.98 12.66
N PHE A 73 0.61 -14.63 11.53
CA PHE A 73 -0.04 -13.33 11.33
C PHE A 73 -1.47 -13.24 11.87
N LYS A 74 -1.99 -14.33 12.45
CA LYS A 74 -3.32 -14.41 13.09
C LYS A 74 -4.42 -13.84 12.21
N PHE A 75 -4.54 -14.36 10.99
CA PHE A 75 -5.59 -13.91 10.08
C PHE A 75 -6.94 -14.36 10.62
N SER A 76 -7.88 -13.41 10.79
CA SER A 76 -9.22 -13.75 11.28
C SER A 76 -10.13 -14.18 10.14
N LEU A 77 -9.81 -13.76 8.90
CA LEU A 77 -10.68 -13.90 7.74
C LEU A 77 -9.91 -14.49 6.55
N GLN A 78 -10.57 -15.37 5.77
CA GLN A 78 -9.97 -16.00 4.60
C GLN A 78 -9.53 -14.99 3.53
N GLY A 79 -10.29 -13.90 3.36
CA GLY A 79 -9.94 -12.82 2.44
C GLY A 79 -8.66 -12.10 2.80
N GLU A 80 -8.31 -12.00 4.08
CA GLU A 80 -7.02 -11.44 4.51
C GLU A 80 -5.87 -12.33 4.02
N LEU A 81 -5.97 -13.64 4.23
CA LEU A 81 -4.94 -14.58 3.78
C LEU A 81 -4.72 -14.46 2.27
N TRP A 82 -5.80 -14.42 1.48
CA TRP A 82 -5.69 -14.26 0.03
C TRP A 82 -5.08 -12.91 -0.37
N GLY A 83 -5.56 -11.81 0.21
CA GLY A 83 -5.05 -10.47 -0.07
C GLY A 83 -3.57 -10.31 0.28
N TRP A 84 -3.17 -10.77 1.47
CA TRP A 84 -1.77 -10.69 1.92
C TRP A 84 -0.86 -11.63 1.13
N THR A 85 -1.35 -12.80 0.74
CA THR A 85 -0.62 -13.70 -0.16
C THR A 85 -0.35 -13.03 -1.51
N CYS A 86 -1.37 -12.45 -2.14
CA CYS A 86 -1.20 -11.71 -3.40
C CYS A 86 -0.26 -10.51 -3.25
N PHE A 87 -0.36 -9.78 -2.14
CA PHE A 87 0.56 -8.69 -1.83
C PHE A 87 2.02 -9.15 -1.76
N PHE A 88 2.33 -10.18 -0.96
CA PHE A 88 3.69 -10.65 -0.79
C PHE A 88 4.26 -11.34 -2.04
N ILE A 89 3.43 -12.03 -2.82
CA ILE A 89 3.80 -12.51 -4.16
C ILE A 89 4.17 -11.33 -5.06
N GLY A 90 3.32 -10.29 -5.09
CA GLY A 90 3.57 -9.06 -5.84
C GLY A 90 4.90 -8.42 -5.43
N VAL A 91 5.14 -8.24 -4.13
CA VAL A 91 6.39 -7.67 -3.58
C VAL A 91 7.61 -8.50 -3.96
N ALA A 92 7.56 -9.83 -3.80
CA ALA A 92 8.67 -10.69 -4.20
C ALA A 92 8.96 -10.60 -5.71
N ALA A 93 7.89 -10.55 -6.51
CA ALA A 93 7.99 -10.40 -7.96
C ALA A 93 8.45 -9.01 -8.39
N VAL A 94 8.18 -7.93 -7.63
CA VAL A 94 8.79 -6.59 -7.85
C VAL A 94 10.30 -6.72 -7.79
N GLY A 95 10.85 -7.41 -6.78
CA GLY A 95 12.29 -7.60 -6.67
C GLY A 95 12.92 -8.21 -7.92
N VAL A 96 12.26 -9.21 -8.52
CA VAL A 96 12.76 -9.86 -9.76
C VAL A 96 12.51 -8.99 -10.99
N GLY A 97 11.28 -8.51 -11.18
CA GLY A 97 10.86 -7.78 -12.36
C GLY A 97 11.54 -6.42 -12.49
N SER A 98 11.72 -5.72 -11.37
CA SER A 98 12.43 -4.45 -11.31
C SER A 98 13.92 -4.62 -11.61
N SER A 99 14.57 -5.64 -11.02
CA SER A 99 15.95 -5.98 -11.38
C SER A 99 16.10 -6.31 -12.87
N TYR A 100 15.16 -7.07 -13.46
CA TYR A 100 15.18 -7.41 -14.88
C TYR A 100 15.05 -6.18 -15.78
N TYR A 101 14.18 -5.23 -15.41
CA TYR A 101 14.06 -3.94 -16.08
C TYR A 101 15.35 -3.12 -15.98
N HIS A 102 15.95 -3.02 -14.78
CA HIS A 102 17.12 -2.19 -14.57
C HIS A 102 18.41 -2.70 -15.22
N LEU A 103 18.48 -4.00 -15.57
CA LEU A 103 19.62 -4.54 -16.32
C LEU A 103 19.77 -3.91 -17.71
N ASP A 104 18.67 -3.56 -18.37
CA ASP A 104 18.69 -2.94 -19.70
C ASP A 104 17.32 -2.28 -19.91
N PRO A 105 17.15 -1.03 -19.43
CA PRO A 105 15.85 -0.37 -19.34
C PRO A 105 15.20 -0.14 -20.70
N ASP A 106 14.01 -0.71 -20.88
CA ASP A 106 13.15 -0.50 -22.04
C ASP A 106 11.66 -0.68 -21.66
N ASP A 107 10.75 -0.24 -22.53
CA ASP A 107 9.30 -0.33 -22.29
C ASP A 107 8.80 -1.76 -22.12
N ALA A 108 9.36 -2.73 -22.86
CA ALA A 108 8.96 -4.13 -22.80
C ALA A 108 9.37 -4.80 -21.48
N ARG A 109 10.49 -4.37 -20.90
CA ARG A 109 10.93 -4.83 -19.58
C ARG A 109 10.23 -4.09 -18.44
N LEU A 110 9.89 -2.82 -18.64
CA LEU A 110 9.17 -2.01 -17.65
C LEU A 110 7.82 -2.63 -17.26
N VAL A 111 7.20 -3.40 -18.17
CA VAL A 111 5.98 -4.18 -17.88
C VAL A 111 6.18 -5.12 -16.69
N TRP A 112 7.35 -5.74 -16.59
CA TRP A 112 7.69 -6.70 -15.54
C TRP A 112 8.00 -6.04 -14.20
N ASP A 113 8.37 -4.77 -14.20
CA ASP A 113 8.46 -3.94 -12.98
C ASP A 113 7.05 -3.49 -12.52
N ARG A 114 6.21 -3.06 -13.46
CA ARG A 114 4.86 -2.53 -13.18
C ARG A 114 3.84 -3.58 -12.78
N LEU A 115 3.82 -4.74 -13.44
CA LEU A 115 2.83 -5.78 -13.18
C LEU A 115 2.85 -6.26 -11.72
N PRO A 116 4.00 -6.62 -11.13
CA PRO A 116 4.04 -7.01 -9.72
C PRO A 116 3.67 -5.87 -8.77
N MET A 117 4.04 -4.63 -9.11
CA MET A 117 3.64 -3.45 -8.34
C MET A 117 2.11 -3.27 -8.33
N THR A 118 1.43 -3.38 -9.48
CA THR A 118 -0.03 -3.22 -9.53
C THR A 118 -0.74 -4.33 -8.76
N ILE A 119 -0.23 -5.57 -8.81
CA ILE A 119 -0.73 -6.68 -7.97
C ILE A 119 -0.60 -6.32 -6.48
N ALA A 120 0.55 -5.80 -6.05
CA ALA A 120 0.76 -5.43 -4.65
C ALA A 120 -0.17 -4.30 -4.19
N PHE A 121 -0.28 -3.21 -4.96
CA PHE A 121 -1.14 -2.07 -4.62
C PHE A 121 -2.62 -2.45 -4.54
N THR A 122 -3.11 -3.17 -5.55
CA THR A 122 -4.52 -3.57 -5.62
C THR A 122 -4.88 -4.57 -4.53
N SER A 123 -3.94 -5.46 -4.18
CA SER A 123 -4.08 -6.37 -3.03
C SER A 123 -4.20 -5.62 -1.71
N ILE A 124 -3.34 -4.62 -1.46
CA ILE A 124 -3.45 -3.79 -0.24
C ILE A 124 -4.78 -3.05 -0.19
N VAL A 125 -5.26 -2.48 -1.30
CA VAL A 125 -6.56 -1.80 -1.32
C VAL A 125 -7.68 -2.77 -0.92
N ALA A 126 -7.67 -3.99 -1.46
CA ALA A 126 -8.65 -5.01 -1.10
C ALA A 126 -8.59 -5.37 0.40
N ILE A 127 -7.38 -5.61 0.93
CA ILE A 127 -7.16 -5.84 2.38
C ILE A 127 -7.72 -4.69 3.21
N PHE A 128 -7.46 -3.46 2.78
CA PHE A 128 -7.91 -2.28 3.51
C PHE A 128 -9.44 -2.19 3.56
N ILE A 129 -10.13 -2.57 2.47
CA ILE A 129 -11.59 -2.68 2.44
C ILE A 129 -12.06 -3.78 3.41
N ILE A 130 -11.39 -4.93 3.46
CA ILE A 130 -11.69 -6.03 4.40
C ILE A 130 -11.59 -5.53 5.85
N GLU A 131 -10.48 -4.87 6.19
CA GLU A 131 -10.17 -4.49 7.58
C GLU A 131 -10.94 -3.27 8.08
N ARG A 132 -11.43 -2.39 7.20
CA ARG A 132 -12.03 -1.09 7.59
C ARG A 132 -13.46 -0.87 7.18
N ILE A 133 -13.94 -1.58 6.16
CA ILE A 133 -15.26 -1.33 5.58
C ILE A 133 -16.14 -2.55 5.77
N ASP A 134 -15.79 -3.67 5.15
CA ASP A 134 -16.63 -4.86 5.08
C ASP A 134 -15.82 -6.06 4.59
N GLU A 135 -15.85 -7.15 5.35
CA GLU A 135 -15.13 -8.38 5.05
C GLU A 135 -15.54 -8.99 3.69
N GLN A 136 -16.84 -9.13 3.45
CA GLN A 136 -17.34 -9.84 2.28
C GLN A 136 -17.07 -9.04 1.01
N LYS A 137 -17.38 -7.73 1.04
CA LYS A 137 -17.11 -6.84 -0.10
C LYS A 137 -15.62 -6.73 -0.36
N GLY A 138 -14.81 -6.65 0.69
CA GLY A 138 -13.36 -6.61 0.55
C GLY A 138 -12.81 -7.89 -0.08
N THR A 139 -13.26 -9.06 0.37
CA THR A 139 -12.85 -10.36 -0.18
C THR A 139 -13.25 -10.50 -1.66
N VAL A 140 -14.50 -10.17 -1.99
CA VAL A 140 -15.00 -10.18 -3.37
C VAL A 140 -14.27 -9.15 -4.24
N SER A 141 -13.78 -8.05 -3.66
CA SER A 141 -13.05 -7.02 -4.41
C SER A 141 -11.63 -7.42 -4.85
N ILE A 142 -11.03 -8.48 -4.29
CA ILE A 142 -9.67 -8.90 -4.62
C ILE A 142 -9.53 -9.16 -6.12
N ILE A 143 -10.39 -10.02 -6.68
CA ILE A 143 -10.33 -10.40 -8.10
C ILE A 143 -10.50 -9.18 -9.04
N PRO A 144 -11.57 -8.37 -8.94
CA PRO A 144 -11.73 -7.24 -9.84
C PRO A 144 -10.65 -6.18 -9.67
N LEU A 145 -10.11 -5.96 -8.45
CA LEU A 145 -9.00 -5.03 -8.24
C LEU A 145 -7.71 -5.54 -8.87
N LEU A 146 -7.38 -6.83 -8.72
CA LEU A 146 -6.22 -7.44 -9.39
C LEU A 146 -6.34 -7.34 -10.92
N LEU A 147 -7.52 -7.66 -11.47
CA LEU A 147 -7.78 -7.53 -12.91
C LEU A 147 -7.64 -6.08 -13.37
N ALA A 148 -8.16 -5.11 -12.60
CA ALA A 148 -7.99 -3.70 -12.90
C ALA A 148 -6.50 -3.30 -12.90
N GLY A 149 -5.71 -3.82 -11.96
CA GLY A 149 -4.26 -3.63 -11.91
C GLY A 149 -3.56 -4.18 -13.16
N VAL A 150 -3.90 -5.39 -13.60
CA VAL A 150 -3.35 -6.00 -14.82
C VAL A 150 -3.77 -5.21 -16.07
N ILE A 151 -5.06 -4.87 -16.19
CA ILE A 151 -5.59 -4.12 -17.33
C ILE A 151 -4.94 -2.73 -17.42
N SER A 152 -4.64 -2.10 -16.27
CA SER A 152 -4.06 -0.76 -16.22
C SER A 152 -2.70 -0.63 -16.93
N ILE A 153 -1.96 -1.74 -17.07
CA ILE A 153 -0.65 -1.75 -17.72
C ILE A 153 -0.68 -2.29 -19.14
N LEU A 154 -1.81 -2.84 -19.61
CA LEU A 154 -1.93 -3.31 -21.00
C LEU A 154 -1.95 -2.15 -22.01
N PHE A 155 -2.26 -0.94 -21.55
CA PHE A 155 -2.30 0.27 -22.36
C PHE A 155 -0.99 1.05 -22.21
N PHE A 156 0.08 0.56 -22.83
CA PHE A 156 1.43 1.14 -22.70
C PHE A 156 1.54 2.61 -23.16
N ASP A 157 0.73 2.99 -24.15
CA ASP A 157 0.74 4.35 -24.71
C ASP A 157 0.01 5.37 -23.81
N ASP A 158 -0.71 4.92 -22.77
CA ASP A 158 -1.48 5.80 -21.88
C ASP A 158 -1.41 5.38 -20.41
N LEU A 159 -0.56 6.08 -19.67
CA LEU A 159 -0.26 5.80 -18.28
C LEU A 159 -1.36 6.21 -17.29
N ARG A 160 -2.46 6.82 -17.73
CA ARG A 160 -3.48 7.35 -16.81
C ARG A 160 -4.09 6.26 -15.93
N LEU A 161 -4.43 5.10 -16.51
CA LEU A 161 -5.00 3.98 -15.74
C LEU A 161 -3.98 3.44 -14.74
N TYR A 162 -2.74 3.27 -15.16
CA TYR A 162 -1.65 2.85 -14.27
C TYR A 162 -1.42 3.87 -13.14
N GLY A 163 -1.44 5.16 -13.47
CA GLY A 163 -1.31 6.26 -12.50
C GLY A 163 -2.43 6.25 -11.46
N VAL A 164 -3.66 5.92 -11.84
CA VAL A 164 -4.77 5.73 -10.89
C VAL A 164 -4.46 4.60 -9.91
N VAL A 165 -4.03 3.44 -10.41
CA VAL A 165 -3.64 2.29 -9.56
C VAL A 165 -2.48 2.62 -8.64
N GLN A 166 -1.52 3.42 -9.10
CA GLN A 166 -0.32 3.76 -8.35
C GLN A 166 -0.57 4.85 -7.29
N PHE A 167 -1.31 5.92 -7.62
CA PHE A 167 -1.40 7.11 -6.78
C PHE A 167 -2.67 7.18 -5.92
N VAL A 168 -3.80 6.62 -6.36
CA VAL A 168 -5.03 6.64 -5.55
C VAL A 168 -4.85 5.93 -4.20
N PRO A 169 -4.22 4.73 -4.12
CA PRO A 169 -3.99 4.06 -2.83
C PRO A 169 -3.16 4.91 -1.87
N CYS A 170 -2.21 5.70 -2.38
CA CYS A 170 -1.32 6.55 -1.59
C CYS A 170 -2.06 7.66 -0.83
N ILE A 171 -3.22 8.08 -1.34
CA ILE A 171 -4.07 9.07 -0.69
C ILE A 171 -5.16 8.38 0.12
N ALA A 172 -5.80 7.36 -0.48
CA ALA A 172 -6.94 6.67 0.10
C ALA A 172 -6.57 5.92 1.39
N ILE A 173 -5.45 5.18 1.40
CA ILE A 173 -5.03 4.37 2.54
C ILE A 173 -4.75 5.24 3.78
N PRO A 174 -3.93 6.31 3.72
CA PRO A 174 -3.71 7.17 4.88
C PRO A 174 -4.98 7.85 5.37
N LEU A 175 -5.79 8.37 4.45
CA LEU A 175 -7.03 9.05 4.80
C LEU A 175 -7.97 8.10 5.54
N MET A 176 -8.17 6.91 4.99
CA MET A 176 -9.02 5.91 5.63
C MET A 176 -8.39 5.37 6.93
N ALA A 177 -7.06 5.23 7.03
CA ALA A 177 -6.39 4.81 8.26
C ALA A 177 -6.59 5.81 9.41
N ILE A 178 -6.66 7.11 9.09
CA ILE A 178 -6.92 8.17 10.07
C ILE A 178 -8.41 8.23 10.45
N LEU A 179 -9.29 8.14 9.46
CA LEU A 179 -10.72 8.40 9.63
C LEU A 179 -11.53 7.17 10.11
N LEU A 180 -11.18 5.97 9.64
CA LEU A 180 -11.95 4.76 9.90
C LEU A 180 -11.37 3.96 11.08
N PRO A 181 -12.23 3.46 11.99
CA PRO A 181 -11.77 2.65 13.11
C PRO A 181 -11.12 1.35 12.61
N PRO A 182 -9.96 0.94 13.14
CA PRO A 182 -9.31 -0.29 12.75
C PRO A 182 -10.01 -1.53 13.32
N MET A 183 -9.91 -2.65 12.59
CA MET A 183 -10.18 -3.99 13.13
C MET A 183 -9.04 -4.50 14.03
N TYR A 184 -7.80 -4.06 13.75
CA TYR A 184 -6.59 -4.54 14.40
C TYR A 184 -5.78 -3.42 15.06
N THR A 185 -5.04 -3.76 16.11
CA THR A 185 -4.07 -2.85 16.75
C THR A 185 -2.95 -2.45 15.78
N HIS A 186 -2.13 -1.47 16.17
CA HIS A 186 -0.97 -1.01 15.37
C HIS A 186 -1.32 -0.35 14.02
N SER A 187 -2.53 0.21 13.89
CA SER A 187 -2.98 0.94 12.70
C SER A 187 -2.03 2.06 12.23
N ALA A 188 -1.19 2.62 13.10
CA ALA A 188 -0.21 3.65 12.74
C ALA A 188 0.85 3.17 11.74
N TYR A 189 1.10 1.86 11.62
CA TYR A 189 2.05 1.31 10.64
C TYR A 189 1.61 1.55 9.20
N TRP A 190 0.30 1.67 8.93
CA TRP A 190 -0.21 2.10 7.63
C TRP A 190 0.26 3.51 7.24
N LEU A 191 0.42 4.40 8.23
CA LEU A 191 0.93 5.76 8.00
C LEU A 191 2.44 5.77 7.77
N TRP A 192 3.19 4.93 8.49
CA TRP A 192 4.61 4.72 8.23
C TRP A 192 4.85 4.19 6.81
N ALA A 193 4.11 3.15 6.42
CA ALA A 193 4.14 2.61 5.06
C ALA A 193 3.88 3.70 4.01
N ALA A 194 2.83 4.50 4.19
CA ALA A 194 2.53 5.59 3.27
C ALA A 194 3.61 6.68 3.24
N GLY A 195 4.20 7.02 4.39
CA GLY A 195 5.29 8.00 4.49
C GLY A 195 6.54 7.56 3.74
N PHE A 196 6.94 6.29 3.88
CA PHE A 196 8.08 5.72 3.16
C PHE A 196 7.84 5.61 1.65
N TYR A 197 6.61 5.30 1.24
CA TYR A 197 6.26 5.31 -0.18
C TYR A 197 6.30 6.73 -0.77
N LEU A 198 5.79 7.73 -0.04
CA LEU A 198 5.88 9.13 -0.46
C LEU A 198 7.33 9.58 -0.58
N LEU A 199 8.18 9.21 0.40
CA LEU A 199 9.61 9.49 0.36
C LEU A 199 10.26 8.87 -0.88
N ALA A 200 9.95 7.61 -1.19
CA ALA A 200 10.45 6.94 -2.39
C ALA A 200 10.07 7.69 -3.68
N LYS A 201 8.85 8.27 -3.75
CA LYS A 201 8.43 9.08 -4.91
C LYS A 201 9.17 10.42 -5.02
N ILE A 202 9.52 11.03 -3.90
CA ILE A 202 10.37 12.23 -3.90
C ILE A 202 11.77 11.86 -4.38
N GLU A 203 12.33 10.76 -3.89
CA GLU A 203 13.65 10.27 -4.30
C GLU A 203 13.71 9.90 -5.79
N GLU A 204 12.66 9.28 -6.32
CA GLU A 204 12.47 9.01 -7.76
C GLU A 204 12.53 10.30 -8.59
N ALA A 205 11.79 11.34 -8.17
CA ALA A 205 11.78 12.63 -8.85
C ALA A 205 13.11 13.40 -8.73
N MET A 206 13.90 13.10 -7.70
CA MET A 206 15.18 13.76 -7.41
C MET A 206 16.39 12.90 -7.81
N ASP A 207 16.21 11.89 -8.67
CA ASP A 207 17.25 10.89 -8.99
C ASP A 207 18.64 11.49 -9.27
N LYS A 208 18.72 12.33 -10.30
CA LYS A 208 19.97 13.01 -10.72
C LYS A 208 20.48 14.02 -9.70
N VAL A 209 19.58 14.67 -8.95
CA VAL A 209 19.94 15.67 -7.93
C VAL A 209 20.61 15.00 -6.74
N ILE A 210 20.00 13.93 -6.24
CA ILE A 210 20.54 13.12 -5.14
C ILE A 210 21.88 12.51 -5.58
N TYR A 211 21.96 11.95 -6.79
CA TYR A 211 23.20 11.38 -7.30
C TYR A 211 24.35 12.40 -7.31
N LYS A 212 24.07 13.66 -7.70
CA LYS A 212 25.06 14.74 -7.62
C LYS A 212 25.45 15.08 -6.18
N TRP A 213 24.49 15.14 -5.26
CA TRP A 213 24.73 15.46 -3.84
C TRP A 213 25.51 14.37 -3.11
N THR A 214 25.34 13.11 -3.48
CA THR A 214 26.08 11.97 -2.92
C THR A 214 27.43 11.76 -3.59
N HIS A 215 27.91 12.71 -4.39
CA HIS A 215 29.16 12.61 -5.16
C HIS A 215 29.19 11.39 -6.10
N HIS A 216 28.06 11.06 -6.73
CA HIS A 216 27.89 9.95 -7.67
C HIS A 216 28.09 8.57 -7.02
N VAL A 217 27.80 8.45 -5.72
CA VAL A 217 27.91 7.17 -4.99
C VAL A 217 26.56 6.45 -4.94
N VAL A 218 25.45 7.17 -4.72
CA VAL A 218 24.09 6.60 -4.64
C VAL A 218 23.08 7.53 -5.30
N SER A 219 22.26 7.00 -6.20
CA SER A 219 21.23 7.77 -6.90
C SER A 219 19.91 7.85 -6.12
N GLY A 220 19.05 8.80 -6.47
CA GLY A 220 17.72 8.87 -5.86
C GLY A 220 16.87 7.66 -6.21
N HIS A 221 17.03 7.08 -7.40
CA HIS A 221 16.30 5.87 -7.80
C HIS A 221 16.75 4.63 -7.01
N THR A 222 18.03 4.54 -6.65
CA THR A 222 18.52 3.53 -5.71
C THR A 222 17.86 3.70 -4.33
N LEU A 223 17.82 4.93 -3.80
CA LEU A 223 17.17 5.21 -2.51
C LEU A 223 15.67 4.93 -2.54
N LYS A 224 15.00 5.28 -3.65
CA LYS A 224 13.59 4.98 -3.89
C LYS A 224 13.31 3.50 -3.66
N HIS A 225 14.10 2.58 -4.22
CA HIS A 225 13.90 1.15 -4.03
C HIS A 225 13.99 0.76 -2.55
N LEU A 226 15.00 1.26 -1.84
CA LEU A 226 15.21 0.98 -0.42
C LEU A 226 14.06 1.54 0.44
N CYS A 227 13.63 2.77 0.19
CA CYS A 227 12.52 3.41 0.89
C CYS A 227 11.18 2.71 0.59
N ALA A 228 10.93 2.36 -0.68
CA ALA A 228 9.72 1.61 -1.05
C ALA A 228 9.73 0.18 -0.48
N ALA A 229 10.90 -0.46 -0.33
CA ALA A 229 11.02 -1.76 0.33
C ALA A 229 10.69 -1.71 1.83
N MET A 230 10.74 -0.53 2.46
CA MET A 230 10.27 -0.38 3.84
C MET A 230 8.75 -0.53 3.98
N VAL A 231 7.98 -0.31 2.91
CA VAL A 231 6.52 -0.49 2.92
C VAL A 231 6.13 -1.91 3.36
N PRO A 232 6.54 -2.99 2.65
CA PRO A 232 6.26 -4.36 3.09
C PRO A 232 6.93 -4.70 4.43
N VAL A 233 8.05 -4.07 4.80
CA VAL A 233 8.66 -4.28 6.13
C VAL A 233 7.73 -3.80 7.24
N PHE A 234 7.23 -2.56 7.17
CA PHE A 234 6.30 -2.04 8.18
C PHE A 234 4.99 -2.83 8.21
N LEU A 235 4.46 -3.22 7.06
CA LEU A 235 3.25 -4.04 7.02
C LEU A 235 3.50 -5.44 7.60
N THR A 236 4.65 -6.06 7.36
CA THR A 236 5.04 -7.34 7.97
C THR A 236 5.15 -7.21 9.49
N LEU A 237 5.78 -6.14 9.98
CA LEU A 237 5.89 -5.88 11.42
C LEU A 237 4.53 -5.63 12.08
N MET A 238 3.65 -4.91 11.39
CA MET A 238 2.26 -4.71 11.81
C MET A 238 1.55 -6.06 11.91
N LEU A 239 1.62 -6.90 10.88
CA LEU A 239 1.01 -8.23 10.88
C LEU A 239 1.54 -9.14 12.00
N ALA A 240 2.84 -9.08 12.27
CA ALA A 240 3.46 -9.88 13.32
C ALA A 240 3.05 -9.45 14.74
N LYS A 241 2.76 -8.16 14.95
CA LYS A 241 2.47 -7.58 16.28
C LYS A 241 0.99 -7.35 16.54
N ARG A 242 0.15 -7.38 15.50
CA ARG A 242 -1.26 -7.01 15.64
C ARG A 242 -2.04 -8.04 16.45
N THR A 243 -3.10 -7.53 17.07
CA THR A 243 -4.16 -8.27 17.73
C THR A 243 -5.49 -7.62 17.36
N ILE A 244 -6.60 -8.32 17.58
CA ILE A 244 -7.93 -7.74 17.38
C ILE A 244 -8.10 -6.54 18.31
N GLU A 245 -8.57 -5.42 17.76
CA GLU A 245 -8.91 -4.21 18.52
C GLU A 245 -10.33 -4.35 19.08
N THR A 246 -10.45 -4.49 20.39
CA THR A 246 -11.75 -4.63 21.08
C THR A 246 -12.47 -3.28 21.18
N ASN A 247 -11.72 -2.18 21.26
CA ASN A 247 -12.25 -0.83 21.35
C ASN A 247 -12.02 -0.07 20.03
N ARG A 248 -12.93 -0.28 19.07
CA ARG A 248 -12.84 0.29 17.71
C ARG A 248 -12.98 1.82 17.71
N ILE A 249 -11.86 2.51 17.85
CA ILE A 249 -11.75 3.99 17.83
C ILE A 249 -10.76 4.40 16.72
N SER A 250 -11.12 5.39 15.91
CA SER A 250 -10.24 5.89 14.84
C SER A 250 -9.05 6.70 15.39
N LEU A 251 -7.94 6.73 14.64
CA LEU A 251 -6.75 7.50 15.04
C LEU A 251 -7.07 8.98 15.25
N LEU A 252 -7.92 9.57 14.41
CA LEU A 252 -8.39 10.95 14.56
C LEU A 252 -9.03 11.19 15.93
N LYS A 253 -9.88 10.27 16.39
CA LYS A 253 -10.57 10.39 17.68
C LYS A 253 -9.57 10.19 18.83
N THR A 254 -8.66 9.23 18.72
CA THR A 254 -7.60 9.01 19.72
C THR A 254 -6.71 10.25 19.89
N TRP A 255 -6.25 10.84 18.78
CA TRP A 255 -5.44 12.06 18.82
C TRP A 255 -6.21 13.25 19.36
N LYS A 256 -7.49 13.40 19.03
CA LYS A 256 -8.33 14.46 19.58
C LYS A 256 -8.49 14.34 21.10
N VAL A 257 -8.72 13.13 21.62
CA VAL A 257 -8.81 12.88 23.07
C VAL A 257 -7.48 13.19 23.75
N SER A 258 -6.37 12.68 23.23
CA SER A 258 -5.04 12.96 23.76
C SER A 258 -4.72 14.46 23.76
N TRP A 259 -5.08 15.19 22.69
CA TRP A 259 -4.92 16.64 22.63
C TRP A 259 -5.76 17.37 23.68
N THR A 260 -7.00 16.92 23.93
CA THR A 260 -7.84 17.49 24.99
C THR A 260 -7.35 17.16 26.39
N GLU A 261 -6.76 15.98 26.61
CA GLU A 261 -6.13 15.63 27.89
C GLU A 261 -4.85 16.44 28.14
N VAL A 262 -4.01 16.65 27.11
CA VAL A 262 -2.82 17.48 27.22
C VAL A 262 -3.18 18.94 27.52
N ASN A 263 -4.20 19.48 26.86
CA ASN A 263 -4.68 20.84 27.15
C ASN A 263 -5.47 20.94 28.47
N GLY A 264 -6.16 19.85 28.86
CA GLY A 264 -6.91 19.74 30.10
C GLY A 264 -6.03 19.54 31.33
N ASN A 265 -4.87 18.91 31.20
CA ASN A 265 -3.87 18.78 32.27
C ASN A 265 -3.16 20.11 32.59
N GLY A 266 -3.43 21.19 31.85
CA GLY A 266 -3.18 22.57 32.28
C GLY A 266 -4.21 23.11 33.29
N CYS A 267 -5.29 22.38 33.56
CA CYS A 267 -6.34 22.75 34.51
C CYS A 267 -7.03 21.50 35.12
N GLN A 268 -6.47 21.03 36.23
CA GLN A 268 -6.99 20.02 37.18
C GLN A 268 -7.50 18.66 36.64
N VAL A 269 -6.88 17.62 37.19
CA VAL A 269 -7.26 16.21 37.06
C VAL A 269 -8.65 15.97 37.66
N GLU A 270 -9.66 15.71 36.82
CA GLU A 270 -10.86 14.95 37.23
C GLU A 270 -10.81 13.57 36.58
N SER A 271 -10.55 12.56 37.41
CA SER A 271 -10.73 11.16 37.11
C SER A 271 -12.20 10.89 36.76
N ARG A 272 -12.49 10.58 35.50
CA ARG A 272 -13.78 10.00 35.10
C ARG A 272 -13.62 8.51 34.82
N GLU A 273 -14.06 7.70 35.78
CA GLU A 273 -14.42 6.30 35.52
C GLU A 273 -15.57 6.27 34.52
N TYR A 274 -15.35 5.61 33.37
CA TYR A 274 -16.41 5.30 32.44
C TYR A 274 -16.89 3.86 32.71
N ALA A 275 -18.03 3.74 33.38
CA ALA A 275 -18.78 2.50 33.45
C ALA A 275 -19.41 2.23 32.07
N TYR A 276 -19.05 1.11 31.44
CA TYR A 276 -19.72 0.63 30.24
C TYR A 276 -20.64 -0.55 30.57
N THR A 277 -21.90 -0.40 30.20
CA THR A 277 -22.94 -1.42 30.26
C THR A 277 -22.53 -2.62 29.42
N SER A 278 -22.37 -3.77 30.07
CA SER A 278 -22.20 -5.07 29.41
C SER A 278 -23.37 -5.34 28.48
N VAL A 279 -23.08 -5.57 27.20
CA VAL A 279 -24.04 -6.15 26.25
C VAL A 279 -24.32 -7.58 26.72
N GLN A 280 -25.57 -7.85 27.11
CA GLN A 280 -26.02 -9.21 27.41
C GLN A 280 -25.91 -10.07 26.14
N SER A 281 -25.22 -11.20 26.27
CA SER A 281 -25.33 -12.31 25.33
C SER A 281 -26.74 -12.92 25.47
N GLU A 282 -27.58 -12.72 24.46
CA GLU A 282 -28.78 -13.53 24.27
C GLU A 282 -28.37 -14.95 23.86
N ASP A 283 -28.26 -15.84 24.85
CA ASP A 283 -28.30 -17.29 24.59
C ASP A 283 -29.75 -17.67 24.27
N SER A 284 -29.98 -18.03 23.01
CA SER A 284 -31.24 -18.57 22.53
C SER A 284 -31.24 -20.10 22.60
N HIS A 285 -32.16 -20.63 23.42
CA HIS A 285 -32.85 -21.92 23.35
C HIS A 285 -32.15 -23.18 22.83
N SER A 286 -32.11 -24.21 23.70
CA SER A 286 -32.77 -25.48 23.37
C SER A 286 -33.40 -26.10 24.63
N ARG A 287 -34.65 -26.54 24.46
CA ARG A 287 -35.37 -27.45 25.37
C ARG A 287 -34.92 -28.88 25.11
#